data_AF-U2KLJ5-F1
#
_entry.id   AF-U2KLJ5-F1
#
_cell.length_a   1.000
_cell.length_b   1.000
_cell.length_c   1.000
_cell.angle_alpha   90.00
_cell.angle_beta   90.00
_cell.angle_gamma   90.00
#
_symmetry.space_group_name_H-M   'P 1'
#
loop_
_entity.id
_entity.type
_entity.pdbx_description
1 polymer ?
#
loop_
_entity_poly.entity_id
_entity_poly.type
_entity_poly.pdbx_seq_one_letter_code
_entity_poly.pdbx_strand_id
1 'polypeptide(L)'
;MICHKNNDEIDNITQLDKLSKIQNMTIEEAQQAVDKWVKEYGVRYFSELTNMACLTEEVGELARVIARTYGDQSFKEGEKPNLGEEMADVLWVLLCLANQTGVNLTDELQKSFDKKTKRDKNRHRNNPKLK
;
A
#
# COMPACT_ATOMS: atom_id res chain seq x y z
N MET A 1 6.17 -6.04 -50.08
CA MET A 1 5.46 -7.06 -50.87
C MET A 1 4.31 -7.56 -50.00
N ILE A 2 3.08 -7.14 -50.35
CA ILE A 2 1.78 -7.82 -50.11
C ILE A 2 1.53 -8.19 -48.62
N CYS A 3 0.87 -7.35 -47.81
CA CYS A 3 -0.59 -7.18 -47.65
C CYS A 3 -1.35 -8.50 -47.59
N HIS A 4 -2.10 -8.77 -46.51
CA HIS A 4 -3.51 -9.20 -46.52
C HIS A 4 -3.98 -9.19 -45.06
N LYS A 5 -5.03 -8.40 -44.77
CA LYS A 5 -5.82 -8.57 -43.55
C LYS A 5 -6.54 -9.92 -43.62
N ASN A 6 -6.63 -10.64 -42.49
CA ASN A 6 -7.88 -11.19 -41.92
C ASN A 6 -7.63 -12.39 -40.98
N ASN A 7 -7.65 -12.11 -39.67
CA ASN A 7 -8.32 -12.84 -38.57
C ASN A 7 -7.90 -12.30 -37.17
N ASP A 8 -6.95 -11.36 -37.13
CA ASP A 8 -6.34 -10.83 -35.90
C ASP A 8 -7.22 -9.89 -35.04
N GLU A 9 -8.48 -9.62 -35.42
CA GLU A 9 -9.38 -8.77 -34.61
C GLU A 9 -10.02 -9.52 -33.44
N ILE A 10 -10.03 -10.85 -33.45
CA ILE A 10 -10.55 -11.67 -32.33
C ILE A 10 -9.42 -12.00 -31.32
N ASP A 11 -8.17 -12.10 -31.79
CA ASP A 11 -7.01 -12.30 -30.92
C ASP A 11 -6.61 -11.01 -30.17
N ASN A 12 -6.90 -9.83 -30.74
CA ASN A 12 -6.70 -8.55 -30.07
C ASN A 12 -7.66 -8.32 -28.89
N ILE A 13 -8.91 -8.79 -28.97
CA ILE A 13 -9.86 -8.72 -27.82
C ILE A 13 -9.35 -9.57 -26.65
N THR A 14 -8.76 -10.72 -26.95
CA THR A 14 -8.17 -11.63 -25.96
C THR A 14 -6.84 -11.12 -25.39
N GLN A 15 -6.12 -10.26 -26.12
CA GLN A 15 -4.93 -9.54 -25.62
C GLN A 15 -5.29 -8.24 -24.85
N LEU A 16 -6.34 -7.53 -25.23
CA LEU A 16 -6.86 -6.36 -24.52
C LEU A 16 -7.46 -6.73 -23.15
N ASP A 17 -8.10 -7.89 -23.03
CA ASP A 17 -8.53 -8.45 -21.74
C ASP A 17 -7.37 -8.93 -20.84
N LYS A 18 -6.18 -9.15 -21.42
CA LYS A 18 -4.96 -9.43 -20.64
C LYS A 18 -4.27 -8.16 -20.13
N LEU A 19 -4.57 -6.99 -20.70
CA LEU A 19 -3.96 -5.71 -20.36
C LEU A 19 -4.78 -4.87 -19.36
N SER A 20 -6.06 -5.21 -19.11
CA SER A 20 -6.94 -4.44 -18.22
C SER A 20 -7.12 -5.01 -16.81
N LYS A 21 -6.47 -6.14 -16.48
CA LYS A 21 -6.36 -6.55 -15.08
C LYS A 21 -5.44 -5.58 -14.37
N ILE A 22 -6.02 -4.68 -13.57
CA ILE A 22 -5.38 -4.24 -12.34
C ILE A 22 -4.91 -5.52 -11.66
N GLN A 23 -3.61 -5.81 -11.72
CA GLN A 23 -3.05 -6.94 -11.00
C GLN A 23 -3.25 -6.59 -9.53
N ASN A 24 -4.22 -7.26 -8.89
CA ASN A 24 -4.37 -7.19 -7.45
C ASN A 24 -3.07 -7.72 -6.84
N MET A 25 -2.26 -6.83 -6.31
CA MET A 25 -1.03 -7.18 -5.60
C MET A 25 -1.39 -7.66 -4.20
N THR A 26 -0.93 -8.85 -3.85
CA THR A 26 -0.98 -9.40 -2.49
C THR A 26 0.07 -8.74 -1.60
N ILE A 27 -0.08 -8.84 -0.27
CA ILE A 27 0.93 -8.33 0.68
C ILE A 27 2.28 -9.03 0.48
N GLU A 28 2.26 -10.32 0.19
CA GLU A 28 3.48 -11.09 -0.11
C GLU A 28 4.16 -10.58 -1.39
N GLU A 29 3.40 -10.37 -2.47
CA GLU A 29 3.95 -9.79 -3.71
C GLU A 29 4.47 -8.37 -3.48
N ALA A 30 3.83 -7.57 -2.62
CA ALA A 30 4.31 -6.25 -2.25
C ALA A 30 5.66 -6.31 -1.49
N GLN A 31 5.78 -7.21 -0.51
CA GLN A 31 7.04 -7.45 0.21
C GLN A 31 8.15 -7.85 -0.77
N GLN A 32 7.87 -8.77 -1.70
CA GLN A 32 8.82 -9.22 -2.72
C GLN A 32 9.19 -8.11 -3.72
N ALA A 33 8.22 -7.31 -4.15
CA ALA A 33 8.45 -6.20 -5.08
C ALA A 33 9.35 -5.12 -4.47
N VAL A 34 9.10 -4.75 -3.21
CA VAL A 34 9.96 -3.81 -2.47
C VAL A 34 11.36 -4.37 -2.29
N ASP A 35 11.49 -5.65 -1.89
CA ASP A 35 12.80 -6.28 -1.72
C ASP A 35 13.61 -6.32 -3.02
N LYS A 36 12.94 -6.67 -4.12
CA LYS A 36 13.56 -6.64 -5.45
C LYS A 36 14.01 -5.23 -5.81
N TRP A 37 13.16 -4.23 -5.62
CA TRP A 37 13.48 -2.84 -5.93
C TRP A 37 14.68 -2.34 -5.12
N VAL A 38 14.72 -2.62 -3.81
CA VAL A 38 15.84 -2.23 -2.92
C VAL A 38 17.15 -2.91 -3.32
N LYS A 39 17.11 -4.14 -3.84
CA LYS A 39 18.30 -4.85 -4.31
C LYS A 39 18.76 -4.45 -5.71
N GLU A 40 17.83 -4.09 -6.58
CA GLU A 40 18.10 -3.74 -7.98
C GLU A 40 18.52 -2.27 -8.14
N TYR A 41 17.79 -1.36 -7.49
CA TYR A 41 18.00 0.08 -7.60
C TYR A 41 18.54 0.71 -6.33
N GLY A 42 18.28 0.10 -5.17
CA GLY A 42 18.91 0.50 -3.91
C GLY A 42 20.31 -0.10 -3.75
N VAL A 43 21.12 0.50 -2.89
CA VAL A 43 22.42 -0.07 -2.51
C VAL A 43 22.23 -1.19 -1.49
N ARG A 44 21.33 -0.97 -0.53
CA ARG A 44 20.90 -1.89 0.55
C ARG A 44 19.74 -1.26 1.33
N TYR A 45 19.11 -2.04 2.21
CA TYR A 45 18.27 -1.47 3.26
C TYR A 45 19.09 -0.52 4.15
N PHE A 46 18.48 0.58 4.59
CA PHE A 46 19.01 1.36 5.71
C PHE A 46 19.03 0.55 7.00
N SER A 47 19.61 1.10 8.08
CA SER A 47 19.48 0.45 9.40
C SER A 47 18.02 0.47 9.87
N GLU A 48 17.65 -0.44 10.75
CA GLU A 48 16.30 -0.53 11.31
C GLU A 48 15.88 0.79 11.97
N LEU A 49 16.82 1.44 12.67
CA LEU A 49 16.58 2.74 13.31
C LEU A 49 16.38 3.86 12.29
N THR A 50 17.13 3.83 11.18
CA THR A 50 16.94 4.79 10.09
C THR A 50 15.58 4.59 9.43
N ASN A 51 15.20 3.36 9.11
CA ASN A 51 13.88 3.06 8.55
C ASN A 51 12.75 3.40 9.54
N MET A 52 12.95 3.26 10.85
CA MET A 52 11.99 3.73 11.86
C MET A 52 11.85 5.25 11.87
N ALA A 53 12.95 5.99 11.69
CA ALA A 53 12.90 7.44 11.56
C ALA A 53 12.13 7.85 10.29
N CYS A 54 12.45 7.25 9.13
CA CYS A 54 11.72 7.48 7.88
C CYS A 54 10.23 7.13 8.03
N LEU A 55 9.88 6.00 8.66
CA LEU A 55 8.48 5.64 8.89
C LEU A 55 7.74 6.72 9.71
N THR A 56 8.43 7.31 10.69
CA THR A 56 7.85 8.38 11.52
C THR A 56 7.65 9.67 10.72
N GLU A 57 8.57 9.98 9.81
CA GLU A 57 8.47 11.10 8.87
C GLU A 57 7.24 10.93 7.96
N GLU A 58 7.10 9.79 7.29
CA GLU A 58 5.95 9.51 6.39
C GLU A 58 4.61 9.55 7.13
N VAL A 59 4.57 9.04 8.37
CA VAL A 59 3.36 9.14 9.21
C VAL A 59 3.04 10.60 9.57
N GLY A 60 4.06 11.45 9.74
CA GLY A 60 3.88 12.88 9.96
C GLY A 60 3.31 13.60 8.74
N GLU A 61 3.77 13.23 7.54
CA GLU A 61 3.26 13.73 6.26
C GLU A 61 1.79 13.33 6.06
N LEU A 62 1.47 12.05 6.27
CA LEU A 62 0.10 11.54 6.27
C LEU A 62 -0.79 12.27 7.29
N ALA A 63 -0.30 12.47 8.51
CA ALA A 63 -1.03 13.17 9.56
C ALA A 63 -1.33 14.62 9.17
N ARG A 64 -0.38 15.32 8.53
CA ARG A 64 -0.55 16.68 8.01
C ARG A 64 -1.67 16.73 6.97
N VAL A 65 -1.70 15.80 6.02
CA VAL A 65 -2.76 15.73 4.99
C VAL A 65 -4.12 15.44 5.61
N ILE A 66 -4.22 14.49 6.54
CA ILE A 66 -5.46 14.17 7.25
C ILE A 66 -5.96 15.37 8.07
N ALA A 67 -5.08 16.02 8.83
CA ALA A 67 -5.44 17.15 9.69
C ALA A 67 -5.99 18.35 8.91
N ARG A 68 -5.51 18.58 7.68
CA ARG A 68 -6.00 19.65 6.80
C ARG A 68 -7.21 19.24 5.97
N THR A 69 -7.35 17.96 5.64
CA THR A 69 -8.49 17.46 4.85
C THR A 69 -9.74 17.27 5.70
N TYR A 70 -9.58 16.78 6.93
CA TYR A 70 -10.68 16.37 7.80
C TYR A 70 -10.71 17.08 9.16
N GLY A 71 -9.72 17.91 9.45
CA GLY A 71 -9.66 18.72 10.68
C GLY A 71 -9.83 20.21 10.39
N ASP A 72 -9.55 21.03 11.40
CA ASP A 72 -9.81 22.48 11.36
C ASP A 72 -8.66 23.30 10.73
N GLN A 73 -7.60 22.65 10.26
CA GLN A 73 -6.46 23.33 9.62
C GLN A 73 -6.71 23.55 8.13
N SER A 74 -6.24 24.66 7.57
CA SER A 74 -6.35 24.95 6.14
C SER A 74 -5.07 24.62 5.38
N PHE A 75 -5.22 24.20 4.13
CA PHE A 75 -4.12 24.12 3.17
C PHE A 75 -3.61 25.50 2.79
N LYS A 76 -2.34 25.61 2.41
CA LYS A 76 -1.82 26.83 1.78
C LYS A 76 -2.35 26.95 0.35
N GLU A 77 -2.40 28.19 -0.16
CA GLU A 77 -2.80 28.42 -1.55
C GLU A 77 -1.88 27.67 -2.52
N GLY A 78 -2.47 26.92 -3.46
CA GLY A 78 -1.75 26.11 -4.44
C GLY A 78 -1.32 24.72 -3.96
N GLU A 79 -1.53 24.37 -2.69
CA GLU A 79 -1.21 23.03 -2.17
C GLU A 79 -2.23 22.00 -2.69
N LYS A 80 -1.73 20.89 -3.24
CA LYS A 80 -2.55 19.78 -3.72
C LYS A 80 -2.29 18.54 -2.84
N PRO A 81 -3.10 18.29 -1.81
CA PRO A 81 -2.92 17.11 -0.97
C PRO A 81 -3.15 15.83 -1.77
N ASN A 82 -2.32 14.81 -1.53
CA ASN A 82 -2.49 13.49 -2.09
C ASN A 82 -2.48 12.43 -0.98
N LEU A 83 -3.64 12.19 -0.37
CA LEU A 83 -3.76 11.22 0.72
C LEU A 83 -3.29 9.81 0.35
N GLY A 84 -3.45 9.42 -0.93
CA GLY A 84 -3.06 8.09 -1.40
C GLY A 84 -1.55 7.91 -1.47
N GLU A 85 -0.82 8.95 -1.83
CA GLU A 85 0.65 8.98 -1.86
C GLU A 85 1.22 8.81 -0.45
N GLU A 86 0.76 9.62 0.51
CA GLU A 86 1.23 9.52 1.90
C GLU A 86 0.94 8.14 2.53
N MET A 87 -0.21 7.54 2.21
CA MET A 87 -0.52 6.17 2.66
C MET A 87 0.40 5.13 2.02
N ALA A 88 0.78 5.33 0.76
CA ALA A 88 1.69 4.46 0.04
C ALA A 88 3.12 4.56 0.60
N ASP A 89 3.59 5.76 0.93
CA ASP A 89 4.92 5.99 1.49
C ASP A 89 5.06 5.36 2.88
N VAL A 90 4.05 5.51 3.74
CA VAL A 90 3.98 4.80 5.02
C VAL A 90 4.05 3.28 4.82
N LEU A 91 3.27 2.75 3.87
CA LEU A 91 3.28 1.31 3.57
C LEU A 91 4.65 0.85 3.04
N TRP A 92 5.28 1.65 2.19
CA TRP A 92 6.58 1.35 1.60
C TRP A 92 7.67 1.16 2.67
N VAL A 93 7.77 2.11 3.61
CA VAL A 93 8.77 2.01 4.67
C VAL A 93 8.45 0.87 5.64
N LEU A 94 7.16 0.60 5.89
CA LEU A 94 6.74 -0.56 6.68
C LEU A 94 7.13 -1.89 6.00
N LEU A 95 6.98 -2.01 4.68
CA LEU A 95 7.41 -3.17 3.90
C LEU A 95 8.94 -3.35 3.99
N CYS A 96 9.71 -2.26 3.89
CA CYS A 96 11.17 -2.28 4.10
C CYS A 96 11.55 -2.84 5.48
N LEU A 97 10.91 -2.34 6.55
CA LEU A 97 11.16 -2.84 7.90
C LEU A 97 10.79 -4.31 8.06
N ALA A 98 9.65 -4.72 7.52
CA ALA A 98 9.21 -6.11 7.58
C ALA A 98 10.20 -7.05 6.88
N ASN A 99 10.64 -6.69 5.68
CA ASN A 99 11.62 -7.46 4.92
C ASN A 99 12.97 -7.55 5.66
N GLN A 100 13.46 -6.41 6.17
CA GLN A 100 14.74 -6.33 6.88
C GLN A 100 14.74 -7.14 8.18
N THR A 101 13.61 -7.20 8.89
CA THR A 101 13.47 -7.91 10.17
C THR A 101 12.96 -9.34 10.04
N GLY A 102 12.65 -9.80 8.82
CA GLY A 102 12.13 -11.14 8.56
C GLY A 102 10.67 -11.35 8.97
N VAL A 103 9.89 -10.27 9.09
CA VAL A 103 8.46 -10.32 9.44
C VAL A 103 7.64 -10.61 8.18
N ASN A 104 6.79 -11.64 8.23
CA ASN A 104 5.76 -11.89 7.23
C ASN A 104 4.50 -11.10 7.58
N LEU A 105 4.21 -10.04 6.82
CA LEU A 105 3.07 -9.17 7.08
C LEU A 105 1.73 -9.84 6.79
N THR A 106 1.67 -10.78 5.84
CA THR A 106 0.45 -11.56 5.56
C THR A 106 0.06 -12.36 6.80
N ASP A 107 1.02 -13.09 7.39
CA ASP A 107 0.79 -13.90 8.59
C ASP A 107 0.41 -13.04 9.80
N GLU A 108 1.14 -11.94 10.04
CA GLU A 108 0.88 -11.06 11.19
C GLU A 108 -0.46 -10.31 11.06
N LEU A 109 -0.86 -9.93 9.85
CA LEU A 109 -2.17 -9.35 9.60
C LEU A 109 -3.30 -10.36 9.84
N GLN A 110 -3.13 -11.61 9.39
CA GLN A 110 -4.10 -12.68 9.65
C GLN A 110 -4.27 -12.94 11.16
N LYS A 111 -3.15 -13.03 11.91
CA LYS A 111 -3.18 -13.14 13.37
C LYS A 111 -3.89 -11.96 14.04
N SER A 112 -3.70 -10.75 13.50
CA SER A 112 -4.36 -9.53 13.99
C SER A 112 -5.88 -9.60 13.80
N PHE A 113 -6.36 -10.08 12.65
CA PHE A 113 -7.78 -10.32 12.41
C PHE A 113 -8.37 -11.34 13.37
N ASP A 114 -7.70 -12.48 13.57
CA ASP A 114 -8.17 -13.53 14.48
C ASP A 114 -8.27 -13.01 15.92
N LYS A 115 -7.26 -12.26 16.38
CA LYS A 115 -7.21 -11.66 17.71
C LYS A 115 -8.33 -10.64 17.92
N LYS A 116 -8.51 -9.70 16.97
CA LYS A 116 -9.56 -8.67 17.03
C LYS A 116 -10.95 -9.30 16.95
N THR A 117 -11.15 -10.28 16.07
CA THR A 117 -12.43 -11.00 15.91
C THR A 117 -12.82 -11.74 17.20
N LYS A 118 -11.87 -12.44 17.83
CA LYS A 118 -12.12 -13.14 19.10
C LYS A 118 -12.43 -12.16 20.25
N ARG A 119 -11.71 -11.05 20.33
CA ARG A 119 -11.87 -10.05 21.41
C ARG A 119 -13.13 -9.20 21.26
N ASP A 120 -13.42 -8.75 20.05
CA ASP A 120 -14.41 -7.68 19.82
C ASP A 120 -15.79 -8.21 19.38
N LYS A 121 -15.97 -9.54 19.26
CA LYS A 121 -17.25 -10.20 18.91
C LYS A 121 -18.44 -9.70 19.74
N ASN A 122 -18.22 -9.28 20.99
CA ASN A 122 -19.25 -8.81 21.92
C ASN A 122 -19.09 -7.35 22.38
N ARG A 123 -18.08 -6.59 21.92
CA ARG A 123 -17.69 -5.31 22.57
C ARG A 123 -18.36 -4.07 22.00
N HIS A 124 -18.62 -4.02 20.69
CA HIS A 124 -19.06 -2.77 20.01
C HIS A 124 -20.45 -2.83 19.38
N ARG A 125 -21.01 -4.03 19.15
CA ARG A 125 -22.33 -4.20 18.53
C ARG A 125 -23.47 -3.47 19.25
N ASN A 126 -23.30 -3.21 20.56
CA ASN A 126 -24.29 -2.55 21.40
C ASN A 126 -23.87 -1.15 21.86
N ASN A 127 -22.79 -0.55 21.33
CA ASN A 127 -22.38 0.79 21.73
C ASN A 127 -23.22 1.85 20.99
N PRO A 128 -24.07 2.64 21.67
CA PRO A 128 -24.90 3.66 21.03
C PRO A 128 -24.07 4.80 20.42
N LYS A 129 -22.83 5.02 20.90
CA LYS A 129 -21.92 6.04 20.36
C LYS A 129 -21.30 5.68 19.01
N LEU A 130 -21.52 4.45 18.54
CA LEU A 130 -21.01 3.93 17.26
C LEU A 130 -22.14 3.60 16.26
N LYS A 131 -23.36 4.10 16.54
CA LYS A 131 -24.49 4.12 15.62
C LYS A 131 -24.71 5.53 15.08
#